data_AF-D5KLY2-F1
#
_entry.id   AF-D5KLY2-F1
#
_cell.length_a   1.000
_cell.length_b   1.000
_cell.length_c   1.000
_cell.angle_alpha   90.00
_cell.angle_beta   90.00
_cell.angle_gamma   90.00
#
_symmetry.space_group_name_H-M   'P 1'
#
loop_
_entity.id
_entity.type
_entity.pdbx_description
1 polymer ?
#
loop_
_entity_poly.entity_id
_entity_poly.type
_entity_poly.pdbx_seq_one_letter_code
_entity_poly.pdbx_strand_id
1 'polypeptide(L)'
;VARYIPKENRGKAFGLIGSIVAMGEGVGPAIGGMIAHYIHWSYLLLIPMITIITVPFLMKLLKKEVRIKGHFDIKGIILMSVGIVFFMLFTTSYSISFLIVSVLSFLIFVKHIRKVTDPFVDPGLGKNIPFMIGVLCGGIIFGTVAGFVSMVPYMMKDVHQLSTAEIGSVIIFPGTMSVIIFGYIGGILVDRRGPLYVLNIGVTFLSVSFLTASFLLETTSWFMTIIIVFVLGGLSFTKTVISTIVSSSLKQQEAGAGMSLL
;
A
#
# COMPACT_ATOMS: atom_id res chain seq x y z
N VAL A 1 7.25 12.36 14.81
CA VAL A 1 8.50 11.57 15.00
C VAL A 1 9.74 12.34 14.54
N ALA A 2 9.92 12.58 13.22
CA ALA A 2 11.11 13.26 12.68
C ALA A 2 11.37 14.66 13.29
N ARG A 3 10.33 15.39 13.72
CA ARG A 3 10.46 16.74 14.29
C ARG A 3 10.77 16.77 15.80
N TYR A 4 10.34 15.75 16.56
CA TYR A 4 10.39 15.75 18.03
C TYR A 4 11.43 14.79 18.62
N ILE A 5 12.00 13.89 17.80
CA ILE A 5 12.98 12.90 18.25
C ILE A 5 14.37 13.26 17.66
N PRO A 6 15.43 13.29 18.49
CA PRO A 6 16.81 13.51 18.06
C PRO A 6 17.21 12.56 16.94
N LYS A 7 18.04 13.02 15.99
CA LYS A 7 18.39 12.26 14.76
C LYS A 7 18.88 10.84 15.08
N GLU A 8 19.63 10.71 16.15
CA GLU A 8 20.28 9.50 16.65
C GLU A 8 19.24 8.45 17.12
N ASN A 9 18.08 8.90 17.61
CA ASN A 9 17.01 8.05 18.12
C ASN A 9 15.86 7.85 17.12
N ARG A 10 15.89 8.52 15.95
CA ARG A 10 14.82 8.41 14.96
C ARG A 10 14.68 6.99 14.44
N GLY A 11 15.79 6.28 14.19
CA GLY A 11 15.76 4.89 13.72
C GLY A 11 15.02 3.97 14.69
N LYS A 12 15.32 4.08 16.00
CA LYS A 12 14.63 3.30 17.05
C LYS A 12 13.14 3.66 17.13
N ALA A 13 12.79 4.94 17.05
CA ALA A 13 11.41 5.37 17.12
C ALA A 13 10.58 4.96 15.89
N PHE A 14 11.14 5.12 14.69
CA PHE A 14 10.50 4.64 13.46
C PHE A 14 10.42 3.12 13.42
N GLY A 15 11.43 2.41 13.94
CA GLY A 15 11.40 0.96 14.12
C GLY A 15 10.26 0.54 15.03
N LEU A 16 10.13 1.15 16.22
CA LEU A 16 9.03 0.83 17.15
C LEU A 16 7.65 1.08 16.52
N ILE A 17 7.46 2.23 15.86
CA ILE A 17 6.19 2.56 15.20
C ILE A 17 5.91 1.60 14.06
N GLY A 18 6.90 1.31 13.22
CA GLY A 18 6.79 0.34 12.12
C GLY A 18 6.43 -1.05 12.63
N SER A 19 7.04 -1.51 13.72
CA SER A 19 6.71 -2.79 14.35
C SER A 19 5.28 -2.84 14.90
N ILE A 20 4.80 -1.78 15.54
CA ILE A 20 3.42 -1.70 16.05
C ILE A 20 2.43 -1.72 14.88
N VAL A 21 2.71 -0.96 13.81
CA VAL A 21 1.87 -0.94 12.60
C VAL A 21 1.83 -2.32 11.96
N ALA A 22 2.98 -2.96 11.75
CA ALA A 22 3.06 -4.29 11.14
C ALA A 22 2.40 -5.37 12.01
N MET A 23 2.52 -5.28 13.34
CA MET A 23 1.79 -6.14 14.27
C MET A 23 0.28 -5.93 14.14
N GLY A 24 -0.18 -4.68 14.00
CA GLY A 24 -1.59 -4.36 13.78
C GLY A 24 -2.13 -4.90 12.45
N GLU A 25 -1.41 -4.70 11.35
CA GLU A 25 -1.73 -5.26 10.02
C GLU A 25 -1.75 -6.80 10.06
N GLY A 26 -0.83 -7.36 10.83
CA GLY A 26 -0.68 -8.78 11.09
C GLY A 26 -1.85 -9.42 11.82
N VAL A 27 -2.14 -8.91 13.01
CA VAL A 27 -3.16 -9.46 13.92
C VAL A 27 -4.58 -9.08 13.48
N GLY A 28 -4.72 -7.99 12.72
CA GLY A 28 -6.00 -7.45 12.25
C GLY A 28 -6.91 -8.47 11.59
N PRO A 29 -6.48 -9.22 10.55
CA PRO A 29 -7.29 -10.25 9.90
C PRO A 29 -7.73 -11.38 10.83
N ALA A 30 -6.88 -11.81 11.77
CA ALA A 30 -7.22 -12.87 12.73
C ALA A 30 -8.32 -12.42 13.69
N ILE A 31 -8.13 -11.26 14.35
CA ILE A 31 -9.14 -10.69 15.26
C ILE A 31 -10.40 -10.32 14.48
N GLY A 32 -10.23 -9.72 13.30
CA GLY A 32 -11.32 -9.30 12.43
C GLY A 32 -12.21 -10.47 12.01
N GLY A 33 -11.58 -11.58 11.59
CA GLY A 33 -12.26 -12.82 11.23
C GLY A 33 -13.01 -13.46 12.42
N MET A 34 -12.40 -13.48 13.60
CA MET A 34 -13.03 -14.00 14.82
C MET A 34 -14.25 -13.17 15.24
N ILE A 35 -14.13 -11.85 15.29
CA ILE A 35 -15.26 -10.96 15.67
C ILE A 35 -16.39 -11.06 14.64
N ALA A 36 -16.06 -11.08 13.35
CA ALA A 36 -17.05 -11.22 12.29
C ALA A 36 -17.77 -12.58 12.34
N HIS A 37 -17.10 -13.64 12.78
CA HIS A 37 -17.68 -14.98 12.86
C HIS A 37 -18.54 -15.19 14.13
N TYR A 38 -17.97 -14.91 15.30
CA TYR A 38 -18.59 -15.30 16.59
C TYR A 38 -19.53 -14.25 17.17
N ILE A 39 -19.38 -12.98 16.77
CA ILE A 39 -20.17 -11.87 17.31
C ILE A 39 -21.04 -11.31 16.20
N HIS A 40 -20.52 -10.33 15.48
CA HIS A 40 -21.11 -9.71 14.31
C HIS A 40 -20.10 -8.71 13.72
N TRP A 41 -20.04 -8.60 12.40
CA TRP A 41 -19.07 -7.72 11.72
C TRP A 41 -19.18 -6.24 12.12
N SER A 42 -20.36 -5.78 12.56
CA SER A 42 -20.57 -4.38 12.96
C SER A 42 -19.73 -3.96 14.17
N TYR A 43 -19.30 -4.90 15.03
CA TYR A 43 -18.44 -4.60 16.18
C TYR A 43 -17.03 -4.20 15.76
N LEU A 44 -16.61 -4.54 14.53
CA LEU A 44 -15.35 -4.05 13.96
C LEU A 44 -15.34 -2.52 13.84
N LEU A 45 -16.50 -1.89 13.70
CA LEU A 45 -16.65 -0.42 13.63
C LEU A 45 -16.37 0.26 14.98
N LEU A 46 -16.42 -0.48 16.10
CA LEU A 46 -16.10 0.03 17.43
C LEU A 46 -14.60 0.08 17.68
N ILE A 47 -13.80 -0.73 16.98
CA ILE A 47 -12.34 -0.79 17.19
C ILE A 47 -11.67 0.57 16.89
N PRO A 48 -11.94 1.23 15.74
CA PRO A 48 -11.41 2.57 15.49
C PRO A 48 -11.91 3.61 16.50
N MET A 49 -13.11 3.46 17.07
CA MET A 49 -13.61 4.43 18.07
C MET A 49 -12.71 4.51 19.32
N ILE A 50 -12.00 3.44 19.66
CA ILE A 50 -11.04 3.43 20.78
C ILE A 50 -9.92 4.47 20.54
N THR A 51 -9.57 4.77 19.28
CA THR A 51 -8.54 5.78 19.00
C THR A 51 -8.97 7.20 19.38
N ILE A 52 -10.27 7.47 19.55
CA ILE A 52 -10.77 8.79 20.02
C ILE A 52 -10.22 9.10 21.42
N ILE A 53 -10.00 8.08 22.25
CA ILE A 53 -9.42 8.23 23.59
C ILE A 53 -8.02 8.86 23.52
N THR A 54 -7.28 8.68 22.41
CA THR A 54 -5.94 9.26 22.22
C THR A 54 -5.96 10.75 21.87
N VAL A 55 -7.09 11.30 21.39
CA VAL A 55 -7.24 12.70 20.97
C VAL A 55 -6.89 13.70 22.08
N PRO A 56 -7.42 13.62 23.32
CA PRO A 56 -7.08 14.58 24.37
C PRO A 56 -5.58 14.55 24.73
N PHE A 57 -4.94 13.37 24.69
CA PHE A 57 -3.50 13.25 24.90
C PHE A 57 -2.71 13.92 23.79
N LEU A 58 -3.10 13.70 22.53
CA LEU A 58 -2.48 14.34 21.36
C LEU A 58 -2.64 15.87 21.41
N MET A 59 -3.83 16.37 21.76
CA MET A 59 -4.07 17.82 21.91
C MET A 59 -3.20 18.47 22.98
N LYS A 60 -2.88 17.74 24.06
CA LYS A 60 -2.01 18.23 25.14
C LYS A 60 -0.51 18.15 24.77
N LEU A 61 -0.11 17.12 24.01
CA LEU A 61 1.29 16.83 23.71
C LEU A 61 1.80 17.55 22.45
N LEU A 62 0.92 17.80 21.47
CA LEU A 62 1.28 18.46 20.21
C LEU A 62 1.39 19.97 20.42
N LYS A 63 2.56 20.52 20.11
CA LYS A 63 2.78 21.98 20.13
C LYS A 63 2.02 22.62 18.96
N LYS A 64 1.37 23.78 19.18
CA LYS A 64 0.74 24.57 18.12
C LYS A 64 1.81 24.92 17.07
N GLU A 65 1.61 24.43 15.85
CA GLU A 65 2.53 24.69 14.76
C GLU A 65 2.22 26.04 14.09
N VAL A 66 3.27 26.70 13.60
CA VAL A 66 3.13 27.91 12.77
C VAL A 66 2.51 27.48 11.44
N ARG A 67 1.33 28.04 11.10
CA ARG A 67 0.72 27.83 9.79
C ARG A 67 1.65 28.37 8.71
N ILE A 68 2.31 27.48 7.98
CA ILE A 68 3.01 27.84 6.76
C ILE A 68 1.93 28.14 5.72
N LYS A 69 1.84 29.38 5.25
CA LYS A 69 0.98 29.75 4.13
C LYS A 69 1.59 29.15 2.86
N GLY A 70 1.06 28.02 2.42
CA GLY A 70 1.32 27.47 1.09
C GLY A 70 0.15 27.79 0.15
N HIS A 71 0.42 27.98 -1.13
CA HIS A 71 -0.62 27.91 -2.16
C HIS A 71 -1.02 26.45 -2.32
N PHE A 72 -2.33 26.20 -2.33
CA PHE A 72 -2.90 24.87 -2.46
C PHE A 72 -3.58 24.76 -3.83
N ASP A 73 -3.07 23.88 -4.70
CA ASP A 73 -3.60 23.69 -6.05
C ASP A 73 -4.90 22.86 -6.01
N ILE A 74 -5.99 23.50 -5.54
CA ILE A 74 -7.32 22.90 -5.45
C ILE A 74 -7.80 22.40 -6.81
N LYS A 75 -7.51 23.15 -7.89
CA LYS A 75 -7.93 22.78 -9.24
C LYS A 75 -7.23 21.50 -9.70
N GLY A 76 -5.92 21.39 -9.49
CA GLY A 76 -5.16 20.18 -9.79
C GLY A 76 -5.68 18.97 -9.01
N ILE A 77 -5.96 19.14 -7.71
CA ILE A 77 -6.51 18.09 -6.85
C ILE A 77 -7.86 17.61 -7.35
N ILE A 78 -8.78 18.53 -7.68
CA ILE A 78 -10.10 18.17 -8.21
C ILE A 78 -9.96 17.42 -9.54
N LEU A 79 -9.14 17.92 -10.46
CA LEU A 79 -8.94 17.27 -11.76
C LEU A 79 -8.36 15.85 -11.63
N MET A 80 -7.35 15.67 -10.76
CA MET A 80 -6.78 14.36 -10.45
C MET A 80 -7.82 13.44 -9.79
N SER A 81 -8.58 13.95 -8.82
CA SER A 81 -9.60 13.18 -8.10
C SER A 81 -10.71 12.72 -9.05
N VAL A 82 -11.21 13.61 -9.92
CA VAL A 82 -12.21 13.27 -10.95
C VAL A 82 -11.65 12.22 -11.90
N GLY A 83 -10.40 12.39 -12.37
CA GLY A 83 -9.74 11.40 -13.22
C GLY A 83 -9.71 10.00 -12.59
N ILE A 84 -9.31 9.90 -11.32
CA ILE A 84 -9.23 8.64 -10.56
C ILE A 84 -10.63 8.04 -10.33
N VAL A 85 -11.60 8.83 -9.87
CA VAL A 85 -12.96 8.35 -9.57
C VAL A 85 -13.64 7.81 -10.83
N PHE A 86 -13.56 8.54 -11.93
CA PHE A 86 -14.17 8.09 -13.19
C PHE A 86 -13.44 6.89 -13.80
N PHE A 87 -12.12 6.77 -13.61
CA PHE A 87 -11.40 5.55 -13.98
C PHE A 87 -11.89 4.35 -13.17
N MET A 88 -12.04 4.51 -11.85
CA MET A 88 -12.58 3.47 -10.98
C MET A 88 -14.01 3.08 -11.37
N LEU A 89 -14.89 4.06 -11.65
CA LEU A 89 -16.26 3.78 -12.13
C LEU A 89 -16.26 3.02 -13.46
N PHE A 90 -15.31 3.33 -14.37
CA PHE A 90 -15.13 2.55 -15.58
C PHE A 90 -14.73 1.10 -15.26
N THR A 91 -13.77 0.87 -14.35
CA THR A 91 -13.37 -0.52 -13.99
C THR A 91 -14.49 -1.35 -13.37
N THR A 92 -15.49 -0.70 -12.75
CA THR A 92 -16.66 -1.39 -12.17
C THR A 92 -17.79 -1.59 -13.17
N SER A 93 -18.11 -0.58 -13.99
CA SER A 93 -19.30 -0.57 -14.86
C SER A 93 -19.01 -0.86 -16.33
N TYR A 94 -17.74 -0.83 -16.74
CA TYR A 94 -17.26 -0.91 -18.12
C TYR A 94 -17.87 0.13 -19.09
N SER A 95 -18.48 1.19 -18.56
CA SER A 95 -19.05 2.27 -19.37
C SER A 95 -17.98 3.17 -19.96
N ILE A 96 -17.87 3.16 -21.29
CA ILE A 96 -16.90 3.98 -22.04
C ILE A 96 -17.04 5.47 -21.75
N SER A 97 -18.25 5.95 -21.42
CA SER A 97 -18.47 7.34 -21.03
C SER A 97 -17.62 7.76 -19.84
N PHE A 98 -17.46 6.87 -18.84
CA PHE A 98 -16.62 7.16 -17.68
C PHE A 98 -15.13 7.15 -18.03
N LEU A 99 -14.70 6.26 -18.93
CA LEU A 99 -13.33 6.26 -19.44
C LEU A 99 -13.01 7.56 -20.17
N ILE A 100 -13.92 8.07 -21.01
CA ILE A 100 -13.75 9.34 -21.72
C ILE A 100 -13.57 10.48 -20.72
N VAL A 101 -14.44 10.58 -19.71
CA VAL A 101 -14.33 11.64 -18.68
C VAL A 101 -13.00 11.53 -17.93
N SER A 102 -12.59 10.33 -17.54
CA SER A 102 -11.31 10.09 -16.85
C SER A 102 -10.11 10.55 -17.69
N VAL A 103 -10.04 10.11 -18.96
CA VAL A 103 -8.96 10.48 -19.88
C VAL A 103 -8.91 12.00 -20.09
N LEU A 104 -10.06 12.63 -20.32
CA LEU A 104 -10.13 14.08 -20.48
C LEU A 104 -9.68 14.82 -19.21
N SER A 105 -10.11 14.38 -18.03
CA SER A 105 -9.67 14.96 -16.76
C SER A 105 -8.16 14.85 -16.55
N PHE A 106 -7.56 13.69 -16.86
CA PHE A 106 -6.10 13.53 -16.78
C PHE A 106 -5.34 14.38 -17.81
N LEU A 107 -5.84 14.51 -19.04
CA LEU A 107 -5.23 15.39 -20.05
C LEU A 107 -5.28 16.86 -19.62
N ILE A 108 -6.41 17.30 -19.08
CA ILE A 108 -6.57 18.66 -18.54
C ILE A 108 -5.68 18.86 -17.32
N PHE A 109 -5.59 17.87 -16.42
CA PHE A 109 -4.68 17.87 -15.27
C PHE A 109 -3.22 18.06 -15.70
N VAL A 110 -2.73 17.26 -16.65
CA VAL A 110 -1.35 17.36 -17.16
C VAL A 110 -1.09 18.75 -17.76
N LYS A 111 -2.06 19.32 -18.47
CA LYS A 111 -1.95 20.68 -19.03
C LYS A 111 -1.95 21.75 -17.93
N HIS A 112 -2.70 21.54 -16.85
CA HIS A 112 -2.82 22.45 -15.71
C HIS A 112 -1.54 22.49 -14.88
N ILE A 113 -1.02 21.33 -14.45
CA ILE A 113 0.19 21.25 -13.61
C ILE A 113 1.45 21.80 -14.31
N ARG A 114 1.48 21.80 -15.65
CA ARG A 114 2.56 22.40 -16.44
C ARG A 114 2.53 23.93 -16.49
N LYS A 115 1.41 24.56 -16.13
CA LYS A 115 1.18 26.02 -16.22
C LYS A 115 1.17 26.72 -14.88
N VAL A 116 0.85 26.01 -13.80
CA VAL A 116 0.72 26.59 -12.45
C VAL A 116 2.09 26.74 -11.80
N THR A 117 2.26 27.81 -11.01
CA THR A 117 3.52 28.14 -10.32
C THR A 117 3.84 27.19 -9.17
N ASP A 118 2.82 26.79 -8.40
CA ASP A 118 2.91 25.82 -7.30
C ASP A 118 1.95 24.64 -7.58
N PRO A 119 2.30 23.71 -8.49
CA PRO A 119 1.43 22.60 -8.86
C PRO A 119 1.34 21.57 -7.72
N PHE A 120 0.19 20.88 -7.61
CA PHE A 120 0.02 19.79 -6.65
C PHE A 120 1.03 18.65 -6.85
N VAL A 121 1.33 18.34 -8.11
CA VAL A 121 2.35 17.36 -8.52
C VAL A 121 3.36 18.07 -9.40
N ASP A 122 4.64 18.01 -9.03
CA ASP A 122 5.71 18.60 -9.82
C ASP A 122 5.82 17.88 -11.18
N PRO A 123 5.57 18.57 -12.32
CA PRO A 123 5.68 17.97 -13.64
C PRO A 123 7.11 17.53 -14.00
N GLY A 124 8.13 18.00 -13.28
CA GLY A 124 9.51 17.56 -13.38
C GLY A 124 9.70 16.09 -13.00
N LEU A 125 8.90 15.57 -12.07
CA LEU A 125 8.91 14.15 -11.68
C LEU A 125 8.58 13.24 -12.86
N GLY A 126 7.65 13.67 -13.72
CA GLY A 126 7.27 12.93 -14.93
C GLY A 126 8.38 12.81 -15.98
N LYS A 127 9.43 13.65 -15.90
CA LYS A 127 10.61 13.57 -16.78
C LYS A 127 11.70 12.66 -16.21
N ASN A 128 11.62 12.32 -14.93
CA ASN A 128 12.57 11.43 -14.27
C ASN A 128 12.20 9.97 -14.62
N ILE A 129 12.90 9.41 -15.60
CA ILE A 129 12.63 8.07 -16.11
C ILE A 129 12.71 7.00 -15.00
N PRO A 130 13.77 6.94 -14.17
CA PRO A 130 13.81 6.02 -13.02
C PRO A 130 12.61 6.14 -12.07
N PHE A 131 12.20 7.37 -11.77
CA PHE A 131 11.02 7.63 -10.94
C PHE A 131 9.74 7.08 -11.59
N MET A 132 9.49 7.42 -12.86
CA MET A 132 8.31 6.98 -13.59
C MET A 132 8.23 5.46 -13.73
N ILE A 133 9.36 4.80 -14.01
CA ILE A 133 9.43 3.34 -14.05
C ILE A 133 9.09 2.77 -12.66
N GLY A 134 9.68 3.32 -11.59
CA GLY A 134 9.40 2.88 -10.22
C GLY A 134 7.93 3.00 -9.84
N VAL A 135 7.29 4.15 -10.15
CA VAL A 135 5.87 4.40 -9.88
C VAL A 135 4.97 3.47 -10.71
N LEU A 136 5.24 3.28 -12.00
CA LEU A 136 4.42 2.40 -12.85
C LEU A 136 4.57 0.92 -12.45
N CYS A 137 5.81 0.45 -12.24
CA CYS A 137 6.05 -0.91 -11.76
C CYS A 137 5.44 -1.14 -10.39
N GLY A 138 5.56 -0.17 -9.47
CA GLY A 138 4.90 -0.19 -8.17
C GLY A 138 3.39 -0.28 -8.32
N GLY A 139 2.77 0.63 -9.06
CA GLY A 139 1.33 0.63 -9.29
C GLY A 139 0.81 -0.70 -9.84
N ILE A 140 1.50 -1.30 -10.81
CA ILE A 140 1.12 -2.62 -11.36
C ILE A 140 1.26 -3.72 -10.30
N ILE A 141 2.42 -3.85 -9.65
CA ILE A 141 2.66 -4.92 -8.68
C ILE A 141 1.71 -4.81 -7.48
N PHE A 142 1.60 -3.61 -6.88
CA PHE A 142 0.70 -3.37 -5.76
C PHE A 142 -0.76 -3.56 -6.16
N GLY A 143 -1.17 -3.06 -7.32
CA GLY A 143 -2.52 -3.24 -7.83
C GLY A 143 -2.88 -4.70 -8.04
N THR A 144 -1.99 -5.49 -8.67
CA THR A 144 -2.20 -6.93 -8.87
C THR A 144 -2.28 -7.68 -7.54
N VAL A 145 -1.36 -7.41 -6.60
CA VAL A 145 -1.37 -8.07 -5.29
C VAL A 145 -2.62 -7.69 -4.48
N ALA A 146 -3.02 -6.41 -4.48
CA ALA A 146 -4.22 -5.96 -3.80
C ALA A 146 -5.50 -6.59 -4.40
N GLY A 147 -5.58 -6.67 -5.73
CA GLY A 147 -6.68 -7.36 -6.42
C GLY A 147 -6.74 -8.84 -6.05
N PHE A 148 -5.60 -9.53 -6.06
CA PHE A 148 -5.53 -10.93 -5.66
C PHE A 148 -5.93 -11.14 -4.19
N VAL A 149 -5.31 -10.41 -3.26
CA VAL A 149 -5.56 -10.53 -1.82
C VAL A 149 -7.01 -10.21 -1.47
N SER A 150 -7.64 -9.27 -2.17
CA SER A 150 -9.07 -8.94 -1.95
C SER A 150 -10.02 -10.04 -2.43
N MET A 151 -9.65 -10.85 -3.43
CA MET A 151 -10.43 -11.99 -3.91
C MET A 151 -10.32 -13.22 -3.01
N VAL A 152 -9.23 -13.38 -2.24
CA VAL A 152 -9.00 -14.59 -1.44
C VAL A 152 -10.12 -14.88 -0.43
N PRO A 153 -10.63 -13.91 0.37
CA PRO A 153 -11.70 -14.18 1.31
C PRO A 153 -12.98 -14.68 0.63
N TYR A 154 -13.35 -14.11 -0.52
CA TYR A 154 -14.52 -14.52 -1.28
C TYR A 154 -14.37 -15.96 -1.76
N MET A 155 -13.21 -16.29 -2.33
CA MET A 155 -12.94 -17.62 -2.82
C MET A 155 -12.90 -18.67 -1.70
N MET A 156 -12.23 -18.37 -0.58
CA MET A 156 -12.16 -19.29 0.55
C MET A 156 -13.52 -19.51 1.20
N LYS A 157 -14.39 -18.51 1.18
CA LYS A 157 -15.75 -18.60 1.68
C LYS A 157 -16.68 -19.35 0.73
N ASP A 158 -16.72 -18.96 -0.54
CA ASP A 158 -17.74 -19.44 -1.49
C ASP A 158 -17.37 -20.80 -2.11
N VAL A 159 -16.08 -21.07 -2.33
CA VAL A 159 -15.59 -22.33 -2.92
C VAL A 159 -15.22 -23.35 -1.84
N HIS A 160 -14.41 -22.93 -0.86
CA HIS A 160 -13.90 -23.83 0.19
C HIS A 160 -14.79 -23.90 1.43
N GLN A 161 -15.88 -23.13 1.47
CA GLN A 161 -16.87 -23.12 2.56
C GLN A 161 -16.26 -22.90 3.95
N LEU A 162 -15.14 -22.17 4.01
CA LEU A 162 -14.46 -21.86 5.26
C LEU A 162 -15.19 -20.77 6.05
N SER A 163 -15.14 -20.88 7.36
CA SER A 163 -15.63 -19.82 8.25
C SER A 163 -14.77 -18.56 8.12
N THR A 164 -15.36 -17.40 8.40
CA THR A 164 -14.61 -16.12 8.40
C THR A 164 -13.49 -16.09 9.45
N ALA A 165 -13.62 -16.87 10.53
CA ALA A 165 -12.58 -17.05 11.53
C ALA A 165 -11.38 -17.82 10.97
N GLU A 166 -11.60 -18.91 10.25
CA GLU A 166 -10.53 -19.70 9.60
C GLU A 166 -9.81 -18.91 8.51
N ILE A 167 -10.55 -18.16 7.70
CA ILE A 167 -9.97 -17.30 6.66
C ILE A 167 -9.05 -16.25 7.29
N GLY A 168 -9.51 -15.55 8.32
CA GLY A 168 -8.73 -14.53 9.00
C GLY A 168 -7.49 -15.09 9.70
N SER A 169 -7.67 -16.18 10.46
CA SER A 169 -6.63 -16.73 11.35
C SER A 169 -5.65 -17.67 10.67
N VAL A 170 -6.07 -18.49 9.70
CA VAL A 170 -5.22 -19.53 9.11
C VAL A 170 -4.79 -19.20 7.68
N ILE A 171 -5.58 -18.44 6.93
CA ILE A 171 -5.24 -18.09 5.55
C ILE A 171 -4.47 -16.77 5.50
N ILE A 172 -5.04 -15.68 6.03
CA ILE A 172 -4.49 -14.33 5.85
C ILE A 172 -3.39 -14.01 6.87
N PHE A 173 -3.62 -14.32 8.15
CA PHE A 173 -2.70 -13.98 9.24
C PHE A 173 -1.24 -14.45 8.99
N PRO A 174 -0.97 -15.70 8.57
CA PRO A 174 0.41 -16.13 8.27
C PRO A 174 1.07 -15.29 7.17
N GLY A 175 0.32 -14.89 6.16
CA GLY A 175 0.84 -14.02 5.10
C GLY A 175 1.17 -12.62 5.58
N THR A 176 0.32 -12.02 6.40
CA THR A 176 0.61 -10.70 6.96
C THR A 176 1.81 -10.72 7.91
N MET A 177 2.02 -11.82 8.64
CA MET A 177 3.24 -12.05 9.43
C MET A 177 4.48 -12.21 8.56
N SER A 178 4.34 -12.84 7.38
CA SER A 178 5.45 -13.04 6.47
C SER A 178 6.06 -11.71 5.99
N VAL A 179 5.25 -10.65 5.85
CA VAL A 179 5.72 -9.31 5.45
C VAL A 179 6.84 -8.80 6.35
N ILE A 180 6.75 -9.05 7.67
CA ILE A 180 7.74 -8.62 8.66
C ILE A 180 9.08 -9.33 8.38
N ILE A 181 9.02 -10.66 8.24
CA ILE A 181 10.19 -11.52 8.04
C ILE A 181 10.84 -11.19 6.70
N PHE A 182 10.07 -11.19 5.61
CA PHE A 182 10.56 -10.90 4.27
C PHE A 182 11.00 -9.44 4.10
N GLY A 183 10.40 -8.50 4.83
CA GLY A 183 10.83 -7.10 4.82
C GLY A 183 12.21 -6.93 5.45
N TYR A 184 12.44 -7.57 6.60
CA TYR A 184 13.76 -7.59 7.25
C TYR A 184 14.83 -8.26 6.37
N ILE A 185 14.52 -9.45 5.83
CA ILE A 185 15.41 -10.16 4.90
C ILE A 185 15.68 -9.31 3.65
N GLY A 186 14.64 -8.64 3.14
CA GLY A 186 14.71 -7.80 1.95
C GLY A 186 15.69 -6.66 2.11
N GLY A 187 15.63 -5.94 3.24
CA GLY A 187 16.59 -4.89 3.57
C GLY A 187 18.03 -5.39 3.56
N ILE A 188 18.31 -6.50 4.26
CA ILE A 188 19.66 -7.10 4.30
C ILE A 188 20.15 -7.49 2.91
N LEU A 189 19.28 -8.10 2.10
CA LEU A 189 19.65 -8.54 0.75
C LEU A 189 19.88 -7.35 -0.18
N VAL A 190 19.11 -6.26 -0.06
CA VAL A 190 19.35 -5.04 -0.85
C VAL A 190 20.72 -4.46 -0.53
N ASP A 191 21.08 -4.38 0.75
CA ASP A 191 22.38 -3.84 1.19
C ASP A 191 23.56 -4.71 0.73
N ARG A 192 23.39 -6.05 0.70
CA ARG A 192 24.48 -6.99 0.39
C ARG A 192 24.62 -7.35 -1.08
N ARG A 193 23.50 -7.48 -1.81
CA ARG A 193 23.45 -8.01 -3.20
C ARG A 193 22.90 -7.01 -4.20
N GLY A 194 22.41 -5.86 -3.73
CA GLY A 194 21.86 -4.80 -4.56
C GLY A 194 20.36 -4.93 -4.84
N PRO A 195 19.71 -3.82 -5.26
CA PRO A 195 18.27 -3.73 -5.42
C PRO A 195 17.72 -4.66 -6.52
N LEU A 196 18.40 -4.78 -7.66
CA LEU A 196 17.92 -5.61 -8.79
C LEU A 196 17.84 -7.10 -8.44
N TYR A 197 18.76 -7.59 -7.62
CA TYR A 197 18.75 -8.98 -7.15
C TYR A 197 17.49 -9.27 -6.33
N VAL A 198 17.14 -8.37 -5.41
CA VAL A 198 15.94 -8.50 -4.56
C VAL A 198 14.66 -8.32 -5.35
N LEU A 199 14.66 -7.44 -6.35
CA LEU A 199 13.52 -7.26 -7.25
C LEU A 199 13.22 -8.56 -8.01
N ASN A 200 14.25 -9.21 -8.56
CA ASN A 200 14.10 -10.49 -9.26
C ASN A 200 13.55 -11.59 -8.36
N ILE A 201 14.00 -11.67 -7.10
CA ILE A 201 13.44 -12.62 -6.12
C ILE A 201 11.97 -12.32 -5.87
N GLY A 202 11.62 -11.06 -5.61
CA GLY A 202 10.26 -10.64 -5.33
C GLY A 202 9.31 -10.93 -6.49
N VAL A 203 9.69 -10.59 -7.72
CA VAL A 203 8.91 -10.86 -8.94
C VAL A 203 8.81 -12.37 -9.20
N THR A 204 9.85 -13.14 -8.94
CA THR A 204 9.81 -14.61 -9.07
C THR A 204 8.83 -15.21 -8.06
N PHE A 205 8.86 -14.76 -6.81
CA PHE A 205 7.92 -15.19 -5.77
C PHE A 205 6.47 -14.90 -6.18
N LEU A 206 6.19 -13.67 -6.64
CA LEU A 206 4.87 -13.29 -7.12
C LEU A 206 4.42 -14.15 -8.31
N SER A 207 5.29 -14.31 -9.31
CA SER A 207 4.97 -15.06 -10.53
C SER A 207 4.69 -16.53 -10.24
N VAL A 208 5.55 -17.18 -9.44
CA VAL A 208 5.36 -18.57 -9.02
C VAL A 208 4.08 -18.70 -8.20
N SER A 209 3.81 -17.77 -7.28
CA SER A 209 2.61 -17.84 -6.43
C SER A 209 1.33 -17.69 -7.23
N PHE A 210 1.27 -16.75 -8.18
CA PHE A 210 0.10 -16.56 -9.04
C PHE A 210 -0.10 -17.72 -10.02
N LEU A 211 0.99 -18.27 -10.57
CA LEU A 211 0.91 -19.46 -11.42
C LEU A 211 0.43 -20.68 -10.63
N THR A 212 0.98 -20.88 -9.43
CA THR A 212 0.59 -21.96 -8.52
C THR A 212 -0.88 -21.81 -8.12
N ALA A 213 -1.32 -20.58 -7.79
CA ALA A 213 -2.73 -20.28 -7.56
C ALA A 213 -3.55 -20.72 -8.76
N SER A 214 -3.25 -20.25 -9.97
CA SER A 214 -4.03 -20.56 -11.18
C SER A 214 -4.32 -22.05 -11.42
N PHE A 215 -3.46 -22.97 -10.95
CA PHE A 215 -3.64 -24.41 -11.12
C PHE A 215 -4.22 -25.13 -9.88
N LEU A 216 -3.97 -24.63 -8.67
CA LEU A 216 -4.26 -25.34 -7.42
C LEU A 216 -5.41 -24.74 -6.61
N LEU A 217 -6.16 -23.79 -7.19
CA LEU A 217 -7.28 -23.09 -6.54
C LEU A 217 -8.37 -24.02 -5.99
N GLU A 218 -8.63 -25.16 -6.64
CA GLU A 218 -9.73 -26.07 -6.28
C GLU A 218 -9.30 -27.26 -5.43
N THR A 219 -8.00 -27.54 -5.32
CA THR A 219 -7.49 -28.78 -4.72
C THR A 219 -7.55 -28.82 -3.20
N THR A 220 -6.98 -27.83 -2.51
CA THR A 220 -6.96 -27.82 -1.04
C THR A 220 -6.82 -26.39 -0.53
N SER A 221 -7.69 -26.01 0.40
CA SER A 221 -7.72 -24.68 1.03
C SER A 221 -6.39 -24.28 1.68
N TRP A 222 -5.64 -25.23 2.25
CA TRP A 222 -4.37 -24.98 2.93
C TRP A 222 -3.23 -24.52 2.01
N PHE A 223 -3.26 -24.86 0.71
CA PHE A 223 -2.27 -24.34 -0.23
C PHE A 223 -2.37 -22.81 -0.37
N MET A 224 -3.57 -22.25 -0.13
CA MET A 224 -3.76 -20.81 -0.20
C MET A 224 -2.98 -20.06 0.87
N THR A 225 -2.80 -20.62 2.06
CA THR A 225 -1.94 -20.04 3.11
C THR A 225 -0.51 -19.88 2.62
N ILE A 226 0.04 -20.94 2.00
CA ILE A 226 1.41 -20.93 1.47
C ILE A 226 1.52 -19.88 0.35
N ILE A 227 0.56 -19.87 -0.59
CA ILE A 227 0.51 -18.89 -1.68
C ILE A 227 0.49 -17.47 -1.13
N ILE A 228 -0.38 -17.16 -0.17
CA ILE A 228 -0.48 -15.83 0.45
C ILE A 228 0.84 -15.43 1.12
N VAL A 229 1.51 -16.36 1.81
CA VAL A 229 2.82 -16.11 2.43
C VAL A 229 3.86 -15.67 1.40
N PHE A 230 3.92 -16.34 0.25
CA PHE A 230 4.85 -15.99 -0.82
C PHE A 230 4.42 -14.75 -1.61
N VAL A 231 3.11 -14.51 -1.81
CA VAL A 231 2.60 -13.29 -2.44
C VAL A 231 2.97 -12.06 -1.61
N LEU A 232 2.66 -12.06 -0.31
CA LEU A 232 2.96 -10.95 0.58
C LEU A 232 4.46 -10.81 0.86
N GLY A 233 5.20 -11.93 0.89
CA GLY A 233 6.67 -11.91 0.94
C GLY A 233 7.30 -11.28 -0.31
N GLY A 234 6.83 -11.68 -1.50
CA GLY A 234 7.25 -11.12 -2.78
C GLY A 234 6.89 -9.63 -2.92
N LEU A 235 5.72 -9.23 -2.41
CA LEU A 235 5.34 -7.81 -2.29
C LEU A 235 6.32 -7.06 -1.37
N SER A 236 6.73 -7.65 -0.25
CA SER A 236 7.67 -7.00 0.69
C SER A 236 9.04 -6.72 0.04
N PHE A 237 9.57 -7.69 -0.72
CA PHE A 237 10.81 -7.52 -1.48
C PHE A 237 10.70 -6.46 -2.58
N THR A 238 9.66 -6.54 -3.40
CA THR A 238 9.45 -5.57 -4.50
C THR A 238 9.21 -4.16 -3.97
N LYS A 239 8.40 -3.99 -2.91
CA LYS A 239 8.16 -2.73 -2.21
C LYS A 239 9.46 -2.09 -1.72
N THR A 240 10.31 -2.88 -1.06
CA THR A 240 11.60 -2.40 -0.54
C THR A 240 12.47 -1.84 -1.65
N VAL A 241 12.57 -2.56 -2.77
CA VAL A 241 13.39 -2.13 -3.90
C VAL A 241 12.82 -0.89 -4.58
N ILE A 242 11.52 -0.87 -4.85
CA ILE A 242 10.85 0.26 -5.51
C ILE A 242 11.01 1.54 -4.67
N SER A 243 10.81 1.45 -3.35
CA SER A 243 11.04 2.58 -2.43
C SER A 243 12.48 3.07 -2.46
N THR A 244 13.47 2.18 -2.51
CA THR A 244 14.89 2.56 -2.60
C THR A 244 15.24 3.22 -3.95
N ILE A 245 14.76 2.66 -5.06
CA ILE A 245 15.00 3.21 -6.41
C ILE A 245 14.36 4.60 -6.52
N VAL A 246 13.10 4.74 -6.11
CA VAL A 246 12.39 6.01 -6.18
C VAL A 246 13.04 7.05 -5.26
N SER A 247 13.32 6.71 -4.00
CA SER A 247 14.00 7.61 -3.07
C SER A 247 15.37 8.07 -3.57
N SER A 248 16.19 7.17 -4.11
CA SER A 248 17.52 7.51 -4.65
C SER A 248 17.48 8.33 -5.94
N SER A 249 16.38 8.27 -6.68
CA SER A 249 16.17 9.06 -7.90
C SER A 249 15.65 10.48 -7.65
N LEU A 250 15.23 10.81 -6.42
CA LEU A 250 14.64 12.10 -6.07
C LEU A 250 15.65 13.04 -5.40
N LYS A 251 15.56 14.34 -5.70
CA LYS A 251 16.29 15.36 -4.93
C LYS A 251 15.68 15.49 -3.53
N GLN A 252 16.48 15.91 -2.55
CA GLN A 252 16.02 16.03 -1.16
C GLN A 252 14.80 16.97 -0.96
N GLN A 253 14.63 17.94 -1.86
CA GLN A 253 13.48 18.86 -1.88
C GLN A 253 12.21 18.21 -2.47
N GLU A 254 12.37 17.26 -3.38
CA GLU A 254 11.29 16.55 -4.08
C GLU A 254 10.90 15.25 -3.36
N ALA A 255 11.78 14.71 -2.52
CA ALA A 255 11.61 13.41 -1.87
C ALA A 255 10.28 13.27 -1.12
N GLY A 256 9.81 14.32 -0.44
CA GLY A 256 8.53 14.29 0.26
C GLY A 256 7.34 14.13 -0.68
N ALA A 257 7.29 14.93 -1.75
CA ALA A 257 6.21 14.87 -2.74
C ALA A 257 6.30 13.62 -3.63
N GLY A 258 7.50 13.26 -4.09
CA GLY A 258 7.72 12.09 -4.94
C GLY A 258 7.44 10.77 -4.21
N MET A 259 7.86 10.63 -2.94
CA MET A 259 7.54 9.43 -2.15
C MET A 259 6.05 9.34 -1.79
N SER A 260 5.30 10.44 -1.82
CA SER A 260 3.84 10.42 -1.60
C SER A 260 3.04 9.95 -2.82
N LEU A 261 3.66 9.93 -3.99
CA LEU A 261 3.06 9.43 -5.25
C LEU A 261 3.32 7.93 -5.48
N LEU A 262 4.20 7.33 -4.67
CA LEU A 262 4.50 5.89 -4.67
C LEU A 262 3.48 5.14 -3.80
#